data_AF-A0A1E1LQL1-F1
#
_entry.id   AF-A0A1E1LQL1-F1
#
_cell.length_a   1.000
_cell.length_b   1.000
_cell.length_c   1.000
_cell.angle_alpha   90.00
_cell.angle_beta   90.00
_cell.angle_gamma   90.00
#
_symmetry.space_group_name_H-M   'P 1'
#
loop_
_entity.id
_entity.type
_entity.pdbx_description
1 polymer ?
#
loop_
_entity_poly.entity_id
_entity_poly.type
_entity_poly.pdbx_seq_one_letter_code
_entity_poly.pdbx_strand_id
1 'polypeptide(L)'
;MGQTLCCLRPRGRATNKIDPPAFPENIDWSSVISDVTEKNQDVSFGGISRAGTLIDGSSSTSLATGRTVMPYLLSKAQLAFYEEMGYLIIKDGISDAEINDLRAWVQEVHDLPRTMDCLYIPYEELNASGDRVLCRTENFANTHTDFGSLLRGPKLLGIMKQLTGSQMLLFKEKINYKLSGSGGFKPHVDRTGYGIFKRLQHLAVLIAADDATSLNGCLEVVNGSHKMAVPIGSDNCIVPQWIESHEWVSVEMKAGEMLIFGSSLAHRSGPNKSTKDRKAVYATYNSESEGDLHDAYYERRAKLWPATHKRIEGVDYSSGAQNYAYGTPMRTIEKTHGGN
;
A
#
# COMPACT_ATOMS: atom_id res chain seq x y z
N MET A 1 69.25 40.88 10.04
CA MET A 1 68.86 39.60 10.67
C MET A 1 67.44 39.83 11.20
N GLY A 2 66.35 39.50 10.50
CA GLY A 2 65.75 38.16 10.36
C GLY A 2 65.16 37.72 11.71
N GLN A 3 63.88 37.38 11.94
CA GLN A 3 62.70 36.97 11.15
C GLN A 3 61.44 37.35 11.99
N THR A 4 60.40 37.99 11.47
CA THR A 4 59.18 37.48 10.77
C THR A 4 58.20 36.63 11.61
N LEU A 5 57.05 37.25 11.91
CA LEU A 5 55.77 36.68 12.36
C LEU A 5 55.27 35.56 11.42
N CYS A 6 54.71 34.48 11.96
CA CYS A 6 53.83 33.60 11.19
C CYS A 6 52.69 33.03 12.06
N CYS A 7 51.47 33.47 11.76
CA CYS A 7 50.22 32.93 12.29
C CYS A 7 49.91 31.59 11.61
N LEU A 8 49.69 30.53 12.39
CA LEU A 8 49.25 29.23 11.90
C LEU A 8 47.72 29.24 11.68
N ARG A 9 47.29 29.14 10.42
CA ARG A 9 45.92 28.77 10.03
C ARG A 9 45.76 27.23 10.11
N PRO A 10 44.58 26.69 10.47
CA PRO A 10 44.30 25.26 10.31
C PRO A 10 44.18 24.90 8.83
N ARG A 11 44.80 23.78 8.44
CA ARG A 11 44.72 23.20 7.10
C ARG A 11 43.32 22.69 6.83
N GLY A 12 42.74 23.10 5.70
CA GLY A 12 41.48 22.57 5.18
C GLY A 12 41.58 21.07 4.91
N ARG A 13 40.58 20.32 5.35
CA ARG A 13 40.38 18.91 5.01
C ARG A 13 39.70 18.89 3.65
N ALA A 14 40.39 18.33 2.64
CA ALA A 14 39.78 18.08 1.34
C ALA A 14 38.65 17.06 1.51
N THR A 15 37.40 17.53 1.38
CA THR A 15 36.26 16.65 1.19
C THR A 15 36.24 16.26 -0.28
N ASN A 16 36.55 15.00 -0.60
CA ASN A 16 36.15 14.42 -1.88
C ASN A 16 34.62 14.44 -1.93
N LYS A 17 34.05 15.47 -2.55
CA LYS A 17 32.66 15.45 -2.98
C LYS A 17 32.59 14.42 -4.10
N ILE A 18 32.02 13.26 -3.78
CA ILE A 18 31.51 12.36 -4.81
C ILE A 18 30.20 13.02 -5.24
N ASP A 19 30.18 13.56 -6.45
CA ASP A 19 28.94 14.05 -7.04
C ASP A 19 27.94 12.88 -7.11
N PRO A 20 26.70 13.03 -6.61
CA PRO A 20 25.68 12.00 -6.78
C PRO A 20 25.45 11.78 -8.28
N PRO A 21 25.17 10.54 -8.73
CA PRO A 21 24.94 10.26 -10.13
C PRO A 21 23.84 11.17 -10.67
N ALA A 22 24.13 11.86 -11.77
CA ALA A 22 23.16 12.67 -12.50
C ALA A 22 22.06 11.74 -13.01
N PHE A 23 20.86 11.84 -12.42
CA PHE A 23 19.66 11.19 -12.93
C PHE A 23 18.97 12.13 -13.92
N PRO A 24 18.36 11.61 -15.00
CA PRO A 24 17.77 12.44 -16.03
C PRO A 24 16.69 13.35 -15.44
N GLU A 25 17.00 14.65 -15.40
CA GLU A 25 16.01 15.71 -15.24
C GLU A 25 15.15 15.70 -16.50
N ASN A 26 13.82 15.64 -16.33
CA ASN A 26 12.78 15.60 -17.38
C ASN A 26 12.37 14.19 -17.86
N ILE A 27 11.61 13.49 -17.01
CA ILE A 27 10.58 12.58 -17.50
C ILE A 27 9.27 13.38 -17.48
N ASP A 28 8.64 13.54 -18.65
CA ASP A 28 7.34 14.18 -18.79
C ASP A 28 6.23 13.21 -18.38
N TRP A 29 5.80 13.32 -17.12
CA TRP A 29 4.76 12.48 -16.53
C TRP A 29 3.34 12.78 -16.99
N SER A 30 3.13 13.85 -17.78
CA SER A 30 1.81 14.14 -18.36
C SER A 30 1.43 13.14 -19.46
N SER A 31 2.43 12.63 -20.18
CA SER A 31 2.28 11.67 -21.28
C SER A 31 1.80 10.28 -20.83
N VAL A 32 2.17 9.84 -19.62
CA VAL A 32 1.75 8.54 -19.06
C VAL A 32 0.27 8.54 -18.67
N ILE A 33 -0.31 9.72 -18.41
CA ILE A 33 -1.71 9.90 -17.99
C ILE A 33 -2.64 10.15 -19.19
N SER A 34 -2.15 10.80 -20.25
CA SER A 34 -2.99 11.18 -21.41
C SER A 34 -3.53 9.98 -22.20
N ASP A 35 -2.79 8.87 -22.26
CA ASP A 35 -3.22 7.66 -22.99
C ASP A 35 -4.36 6.88 -22.31
N VAL A 36 -4.63 7.15 -21.02
CA VAL A 36 -5.65 6.43 -20.24
C VAL A 36 -7.03 7.11 -20.32
N THR A 37 -7.07 8.42 -20.63
CA THR A 37 -8.32 9.19 -20.58
C THR A 37 -9.12 9.27 -21.89
N GLU A 38 -8.55 8.93 -23.05
CA GLU A 38 -9.22 9.09 -24.35
C GLU A 38 -10.06 7.89 -24.83
N LYS A 39 -10.09 6.76 -24.13
CA LYS A 39 -10.78 5.54 -24.60
C LYS A 39 -12.11 5.17 -23.92
N ASN A 40 -12.66 6.02 -23.05
CA ASN A 40 -13.91 5.72 -22.32
C ASN A 40 -15.10 6.60 -22.74
N GLN A 41 -15.39 6.63 -24.04
CA GLN A 41 -16.75 6.93 -24.52
C GLN A 41 -17.24 5.77 -25.38
N ASP A 42 -18.45 5.31 -25.04
CA ASP A 42 -19.28 4.33 -25.73
C ASP A 42 -18.91 2.84 -25.60
N VAL A 43 -19.58 2.14 -24.67
CA VAL A 43 -19.96 0.73 -24.91
C VAL A 43 -21.38 0.47 -24.43
N SER A 44 -22.33 0.46 -25.38
CA SER A 44 -23.66 -0.11 -25.24
C SER A 44 -23.61 -1.64 -25.38
N PHE A 45 -24.31 -2.36 -24.51
CA PHE A 45 -24.45 -3.81 -24.56
C PHE A 45 -25.29 -4.27 -25.76
N GLY A 46 -24.72 -5.09 -26.64
CA GLY A 46 -25.42 -5.82 -27.70
C GLY A 46 -24.73 -7.16 -27.93
N GLY A 47 -25.44 -8.26 -27.67
CA GLY A 47 -24.94 -9.62 -27.88
C GLY A 47 -24.97 -10.05 -29.35
N ILE A 48 -24.31 -11.18 -29.65
CA ILE A 48 -24.72 -12.26 -30.56
C ILE A 48 -23.63 -13.35 -30.58
N SER A 49 -24.04 -14.54 -31.02
CA SER A 49 -23.53 -15.89 -30.80
C SER A 49 -22.66 -16.45 -31.93
N ARG A 50 -21.80 -17.42 -31.54
CA ARG A 50 -21.39 -18.69 -32.22
C ARG A 50 -20.36 -18.77 -33.37
N ALA A 51 -19.66 -19.92 -33.30
CA ALA A 51 -18.80 -20.66 -34.24
C ALA A 51 -17.39 -20.07 -34.47
N GLY A 52 -16.25 -20.76 -34.29
CA GLY A 52 -15.93 -22.18 -34.22
C GLY A 52 -15.10 -22.56 -35.45
N THR A 53 -13.79 -22.83 -35.32
CA THR A 53 -12.99 -23.71 -36.20
C THR A 53 -11.65 -24.04 -35.53
N LEU A 54 -11.28 -25.33 -35.62
CA LEU A 54 -10.09 -25.98 -35.09
C LEU A 54 -8.85 -25.69 -35.96
N ILE A 55 -7.67 -25.63 -35.33
CA ILE A 55 -6.40 -25.94 -36.01
C ILE A 55 -5.47 -26.64 -35.03
N ASP A 56 -5.02 -27.81 -35.49
CA ASP A 56 -4.03 -28.73 -34.94
C ASP A 56 -2.62 -28.14 -35.01
N GLY A 57 -1.79 -28.47 -34.03
CA GLY A 57 -0.40 -28.02 -33.92
C GLY A 57 0.29 -28.67 -32.73
N SER A 58 0.69 -29.93 -32.89
CA SER A 58 1.53 -30.69 -31.97
C SER A 58 2.85 -29.97 -31.64
N SER A 59 3.10 -29.68 -30.36
CA SER A 59 4.46 -29.49 -29.86
C SER A 59 4.61 -30.11 -28.47
N SER A 60 5.64 -30.95 -28.33
CA SER A 60 5.95 -31.71 -27.13
C SER A 60 6.31 -30.78 -25.98
N THR A 61 5.48 -30.76 -24.94
CA THR A 61 5.78 -30.08 -23.69
C THR A 61 5.96 -31.09 -22.57
N SER A 62 7.11 -30.95 -21.91
CA SER A 62 7.48 -31.56 -20.64
C SER A 62 6.30 -31.55 -19.67
N LEU A 63 5.94 -32.73 -19.15
CA LEU A 63 4.98 -32.89 -18.07
C LEU A 63 5.61 -32.37 -16.77
N ALA A 64 5.62 -31.05 -16.60
CA ALA A 64 5.63 -30.47 -15.27
C ALA A 64 4.35 -30.94 -14.58
N THR A 65 4.48 -31.54 -13.40
CA THR A 65 3.38 -31.94 -12.53
C THR A 65 2.65 -30.69 -12.03
N GLY A 66 1.87 -30.10 -12.94
CA GLY A 66 1.04 -28.93 -12.69
C GLY A 66 -0.09 -29.31 -11.76
N ARG A 67 0.13 -29.13 -10.45
CA ARG A 67 -0.96 -29.10 -9.49
C ARG A 67 -1.86 -27.94 -9.93
N THR A 68 -3.00 -28.27 -10.55
CA THR A 68 -3.98 -27.28 -11.00
C THR A 68 -4.49 -26.57 -9.74
N VAL A 69 -4.01 -25.36 -9.50
CA VAL A 69 -4.50 -24.52 -8.41
C VAL A 69 -5.91 -24.11 -8.80
N MET A 70 -6.91 -24.73 -8.19
CA MET A 70 -8.30 -24.37 -8.41
C MET A 70 -8.49 -22.89 -8.02
N PRO A 71 -9.08 -22.06 -8.89
CA PRO A 71 -9.32 -20.65 -8.58
C PRO A 71 -10.32 -20.53 -7.43
N TYR A 72 -10.09 -19.58 -6.54
CA TYR A 72 -11.07 -19.24 -5.50
C TYR A 72 -12.28 -18.56 -6.16
N LEU A 73 -13.47 -19.12 -6.00
CA LEU A 73 -14.70 -18.63 -6.62
C LEU A 73 -15.57 -17.91 -5.61
N LEU A 74 -15.94 -16.66 -5.93
CA LEU A 74 -16.88 -15.90 -5.13
C LEU A 74 -18.31 -16.39 -5.36
N SER A 75 -19.02 -16.65 -4.27
CA SER A 75 -20.46 -16.91 -4.32
C SER A 75 -21.23 -15.66 -4.72
N LYS A 76 -22.45 -15.86 -5.25
CA LYS A 76 -23.38 -14.76 -5.56
C LYS A 76 -23.68 -13.89 -4.32
N ALA A 77 -23.73 -14.50 -3.14
CA ALA A 77 -23.95 -13.77 -1.89
C ALA A 77 -22.77 -12.88 -1.53
N GLN A 78 -21.52 -13.35 -1.71
CA GLN A 78 -20.32 -12.53 -1.50
C GLN A 78 -20.26 -11.36 -2.49
N LEU A 79 -20.59 -11.59 -3.77
CA LEU A 79 -20.65 -10.52 -4.78
C LEU A 79 -21.73 -9.48 -4.43
N ALA A 80 -22.93 -9.91 -4.05
CA ALA A 80 -24.00 -9.01 -3.64
C ALA A 80 -23.63 -8.21 -2.38
N PHE A 81 -22.99 -8.86 -1.39
CA PHE A 81 -22.51 -8.19 -0.19
C PHE A 81 -21.46 -7.14 -0.50
N TYR A 82 -20.48 -7.45 -1.36
CA TYR A 82 -19.46 -6.48 -1.77
C TYR A 82 -20.08 -5.27 -2.46
N GLU A 83 -21.02 -5.51 -3.37
CA GLU A 83 -21.74 -4.46 -4.08
C GLU A 83 -22.52 -3.56 -3.11
N GLU A 84 -23.25 -4.15 -2.17
CA GLU A 84 -24.06 -3.42 -1.18
C GLU A 84 -23.21 -2.66 -0.15
N MET A 85 -22.23 -3.34 0.46
CA MET A 85 -21.50 -2.84 1.62
C MET A 85 -20.19 -2.11 1.27
N GLY A 86 -19.64 -2.36 0.08
CA GLY A 86 -18.39 -1.76 -0.40
C GLY A 86 -17.12 -2.45 0.06
N TYR A 87 -17.27 -3.57 0.77
CA TYR A 87 -16.18 -4.43 1.18
C TYR A 87 -16.62 -5.90 1.23
N LEU A 88 -15.64 -6.81 1.29
CA LEU A 88 -15.88 -8.24 1.42
C LEU A 88 -14.84 -8.87 2.33
N ILE A 89 -15.30 -9.73 3.25
CA ILE A 89 -14.43 -10.59 4.07
C ILE A 89 -14.44 -12.00 3.47
N ILE A 90 -13.24 -12.52 3.19
CA ILE A 90 -13.01 -13.90 2.77
C ILE A 90 -12.30 -14.63 3.92
N LYS A 91 -12.95 -15.66 4.46
CA LYS A 91 -12.48 -16.35 5.68
C LYS A 91 -11.65 -17.60 5.42
N ASP A 92 -11.79 -18.16 4.23
CA ASP A 92 -11.30 -19.48 3.82
C ASP A 92 -10.36 -19.40 2.61
N GLY A 93 -9.84 -18.21 2.30
CA GLY A 93 -8.96 -18.01 1.15
C GLY A 93 -7.50 -18.37 1.41
N ILE A 94 -7.08 -18.43 2.68
CA ILE A 94 -5.70 -18.72 3.10
C ILE A 94 -5.76 -19.93 4.05
N SER A 95 -5.00 -20.98 3.74
CA SER A 95 -4.91 -22.19 4.57
C SER A 95 -3.99 -21.99 5.79
N ASP A 96 -4.12 -22.84 6.80
CA ASP A 96 -3.28 -22.76 8.02
C ASP A 96 -1.76 -22.78 7.74
N ALA A 97 -1.33 -23.53 6.72
CA ALA A 97 0.06 -23.52 6.26
C ALA A 97 0.46 -22.16 5.69
N GLU A 98 -0.36 -21.61 4.79
CA GLU A 98 -0.14 -20.27 4.22
C GLU A 98 -0.19 -19.16 5.29
N ILE A 99 -0.95 -19.33 6.37
CA ILE A 99 -0.96 -18.39 7.52
C ILE A 99 0.40 -18.39 8.23
N ASN A 100 1.00 -19.57 8.44
CA ASN A 100 2.31 -19.67 9.08
C ASN A 100 3.41 -19.07 8.18
N ASP A 101 3.35 -19.35 6.89
CA ASP A 101 4.27 -18.76 5.90
C ASP A 101 4.12 -17.23 5.87
N LEU A 102 2.87 -16.72 5.82
CA LEU A 102 2.58 -15.29 5.87
C LEU A 102 3.19 -14.63 7.11
N ARG A 103 3.07 -15.24 8.29
CA ARG A 103 3.64 -14.72 9.54
C ARG A 103 5.17 -14.69 9.49
N ALA A 104 5.79 -15.74 8.96
CA ALA A 104 7.23 -15.81 8.78
C ALA A 104 7.71 -14.69 7.86
N TRP A 105 7.12 -14.55 6.68
CA TRP A 105 7.48 -13.49 5.72
C TRP A 105 7.25 -12.09 6.29
N VAL A 106 6.14 -11.86 6.99
CA VAL A 106 5.88 -10.58 7.68
C VAL A 106 6.98 -10.25 8.69
N GLN A 107 7.47 -11.25 9.43
CA GLN A 107 8.55 -11.09 10.38
C GLN A 107 9.90 -10.86 9.68
N GLU A 108 10.18 -11.58 8.60
CA GLU A 108 11.37 -11.37 7.77
C GLU A 108 11.44 -9.93 7.26
N VAL A 109 10.34 -9.40 6.69
CA VAL A 109 10.27 -8.00 6.22
C VAL A 109 10.36 -6.99 7.37
N HIS A 110 9.81 -7.32 8.55
CA HIS A 110 9.92 -6.49 9.75
C HIS A 110 11.38 -6.33 10.20
N ASP A 111 12.16 -7.42 10.14
CA ASP A 111 13.53 -7.50 10.64
C ASP A 111 14.59 -7.09 9.60
N LEU A 112 14.17 -6.69 8.40
CA LEU A 112 15.07 -6.21 7.37
C LEU A 112 15.93 -5.02 7.84
N PRO A 113 17.24 -5.01 7.52
CA PRO A 113 18.16 -3.99 8.00
C PRO A 113 17.90 -2.62 7.36
N ARG A 114 18.00 -1.54 8.14
CA ARG A 114 17.76 -0.19 7.60
C ARG A 114 19.01 0.38 6.93
N THR A 115 19.33 -0.12 5.74
CA THR A 115 20.51 0.30 4.96
C THR A 115 20.18 1.44 3.98
N MET A 116 21.20 2.13 3.48
CA MET A 116 21.02 3.23 2.51
C MET A 116 20.65 2.74 1.10
N ASP A 117 21.05 1.52 0.74
CA ASP A 117 20.83 0.88 -0.55
C ASP A 117 19.54 0.06 -0.62
N CYS A 118 18.78 -0.08 0.48
CA CYS A 118 17.55 -0.87 0.49
C CYS A 118 16.46 -0.32 -0.46
N LEU A 119 15.70 -1.18 -1.14
CA LEU A 119 14.57 -0.72 -1.97
C LEU A 119 13.26 -0.57 -1.19
N TYR A 120 13.07 -1.37 -0.14
CA TYR A 120 11.94 -1.26 0.77
C TYR A 120 12.01 0.04 1.58
N ILE A 121 10.83 0.50 1.99
CA ILE A 121 10.65 1.82 2.57
C ILE A 121 10.00 1.69 3.96
N PRO A 122 10.81 1.56 5.04
CA PRO A 122 10.31 1.50 6.40
C PRO A 122 9.98 2.91 6.93
N TYR A 123 8.87 3.00 7.67
CA TYR A 123 8.43 4.20 8.37
C TYR A 123 8.12 3.87 9.82
N GLU A 124 8.38 4.85 10.67
CA GLU A 124 8.26 4.74 12.12
C GLU A 124 7.18 5.68 12.63
N GLU A 125 6.71 5.42 13.85
CA GLU A 125 5.85 6.30 14.64
C GLU A 125 6.40 6.42 16.07
N LEU A 126 5.78 7.27 16.87
CA LEU A 126 5.95 7.29 18.32
C LEU A 126 4.76 6.57 18.92
N ASN A 127 5.00 5.52 19.72
CA ASN A 127 3.94 4.83 20.44
C ASN A 127 3.43 5.69 21.63
N ALA A 128 2.45 5.18 22.37
CA ALA A 128 1.88 5.86 23.54
C ALA A 128 2.90 6.14 24.67
N SER A 129 4.01 5.40 24.73
CA SER A 129 5.11 5.61 25.68
C SER A 129 6.14 6.64 25.19
N GLY A 130 6.04 7.09 23.93
CA GLY A 130 7.01 7.96 23.27
C GLY A 130 8.17 7.22 22.61
N ASP A 131 8.14 5.89 22.56
CA ASP A 131 9.18 5.10 21.89
C ASP A 131 8.99 5.16 20.37
N ARG A 132 10.11 5.26 19.66
CA ARG A 132 10.15 5.14 18.21
C ARG A 132 10.03 3.67 17.81
N VAL A 133 8.96 3.33 17.11
CA VAL A 133 8.65 1.96 16.69
C VAL A 133 8.33 1.89 15.19
N LEU A 134 8.51 0.71 14.58
CA LEU A 134 8.16 0.50 13.18
C LEU A 134 6.63 0.55 13.03
N CYS A 135 6.15 1.38 12.10
CA CYS A 135 4.73 1.56 11.80
C CYS A 135 4.36 0.86 10.48
N ARG A 136 5.27 0.93 9.49
CA ARG A 136 5.02 0.40 8.15
C ARG A 136 6.30 0.04 7.42
N THR A 137 6.21 -0.96 6.54
CA THR A 137 7.19 -1.19 5.46
C THR A 137 6.45 -1.28 4.13
N GLU A 138 6.90 -0.53 3.11
CA GLU A 138 6.39 -0.59 1.73
C GLU A 138 7.50 -1.10 0.77
N ASN A 139 7.15 -1.44 -0.48
CA ASN A 139 8.08 -1.83 -1.56
C ASN A 139 8.97 -3.06 -1.25
N PHE A 140 8.38 -4.17 -0.82
CA PHE A 140 9.08 -5.43 -0.56
C PHE A 140 8.72 -6.54 -1.57
N ALA A 141 7.65 -6.40 -2.35
CA ALA A 141 7.14 -7.45 -3.23
C ALA A 141 8.10 -7.81 -4.38
N ASN A 142 8.94 -6.87 -4.82
CA ASN A 142 9.96 -7.13 -5.85
C ASN A 142 11.23 -7.78 -5.29
N THR A 143 11.48 -7.66 -3.99
CA THR A 143 12.69 -8.17 -3.33
C THR A 143 12.45 -9.41 -2.48
N HIS A 144 11.18 -9.72 -2.18
CA HIS A 144 10.78 -10.89 -1.42
C HIS A 144 9.94 -11.82 -2.29
N THR A 145 10.57 -12.90 -2.79
CA THR A 145 10.00 -13.81 -3.81
C THR A 145 8.62 -14.34 -3.43
N ASP A 146 8.42 -14.78 -2.19
CA ASP A 146 7.16 -15.39 -1.79
C ASP A 146 6.02 -14.37 -1.65
N PHE A 147 6.28 -13.20 -1.07
CA PHE A 147 5.32 -12.10 -1.09
C PHE A 147 5.00 -11.65 -2.51
N GLY A 148 6.00 -11.52 -3.38
CA GLY A 148 5.79 -11.20 -4.78
C GLY A 148 4.85 -12.22 -5.45
N SER A 149 5.06 -13.51 -5.17
CA SER A 149 4.25 -14.61 -5.69
C SER A 149 2.83 -14.63 -5.12
N LEU A 150 2.65 -14.37 -3.82
CA LEU A 150 1.34 -14.26 -3.18
C LEU A 150 0.54 -13.08 -3.76
N LEU A 151 1.15 -11.89 -3.76
CA LEU A 151 0.48 -10.65 -4.11
C LEU A 151 0.15 -10.54 -5.60
N ARG A 152 0.96 -11.15 -6.47
CA ARG A 152 0.71 -11.24 -7.92
C ARG A 152 0.09 -12.58 -8.33
N GLY A 153 -0.27 -13.41 -7.36
CA GLY A 153 -0.70 -14.77 -7.57
C GLY A 153 -2.12 -14.89 -8.13
N PRO A 154 -2.43 -15.99 -8.85
CA PRO A 154 -3.73 -16.19 -9.50
C PRO A 154 -4.91 -16.20 -8.53
N LYS A 155 -4.67 -16.55 -7.25
CA LYS A 155 -5.70 -16.54 -6.20
C LYS A 155 -6.24 -15.12 -5.96
N LEU A 156 -5.35 -14.17 -5.63
CA LEU A 156 -5.76 -12.79 -5.38
C LEU A 156 -6.22 -12.10 -6.67
N LEU A 157 -5.47 -12.25 -7.76
CA LEU A 157 -5.85 -11.66 -9.05
C LEU A 157 -7.21 -12.18 -9.55
N GLY A 158 -7.50 -13.47 -9.36
CA GLY A 158 -8.77 -14.09 -9.71
C GLY A 158 -9.94 -13.59 -8.88
N ILE A 159 -9.75 -13.34 -7.58
CA ILE A 159 -10.77 -12.73 -6.71
C ILE A 159 -11.08 -11.31 -7.18
N MET A 160 -10.06 -10.50 -7.44
CA MET A 160 -10.28 -9.12 -7.86
C MET A 160 -10.94 -9.02 -9.23
N LYS A 161 -10.55 -9.89 -10.18
CA LYS A 161 -11.20 -9.97 -11.48
C LYS A 161 -12.69 -10.30 -11.38
N GLN A 162 -13.09 -11.14 -10.44
CA GLN A 162 -14.51 -11.42 -10.20
C GLN A 162 -15.26 -10.20 -9.64
N LEU A 163 -14.59 -9.35 -8.85
CA LEU A 163 -15.18 -8.15 -8.26
C LEU A 163 -15.24 -6.96 -9.24
N THR A 164 -14.24 -6.80 -10.10
CA THR A 164 -14.11 -5.63 -11.00
C THR A 164 -14.51 -5.93 -12.45
N GLY A 165 -14.61 -7.21 -12.83
CA GLY A 165 -14.75 -7.63 -14.22
C GLY A 165 -13.48 -7.45 -15.07
N SER A 166 -12.41 -6.88 -14.52
CA SER A 166 -11.18 -6.53 -15.22
C SER A 166 -9.97 -7.27 -14.66
N GLN A 167 -8.97 -7.53 -15.51
CA GLN A 167 -7.67 -7.96 -15.00
C GLN A 167 -7.05 -6.83 -14.16
N MET A 168 -6.44 -7.18 -13.04
CA MET A 168 -5.83 -6.23 -12.12
C MET A 168 -4.34 -6.52 -11.96
N LEU A 169 -3.55 -5.46 -11.74
CA LEU A 169 -2.10 -5.51 -11.50
C LEU A 169 -1.78 -4.94 -10.13
N LEU A 170 -0.72 -5.45 -9.49
CA LEU A 170 -0.29 -4.94 -8.19
C LEU A 170 0.22 -3.51 -8.36
N PHE A 171 -0.48 -2.55 -7.74
CA PHE A 171 -0.11 -1.13 -7.78
C PHE A 171 0.87 -0.77 -6.67
N LYS A 172 0.61 -1.26 -5.46
CA LYS A 172 1.50 -1.09 -4.30
C LYS A 172 1.14 -2.05 -3.18
N GLU A 173 2.00 -2.14 -2.20
CA GLU A 173 1.88 -3.03 -1.06
C GLU A 173 2.53 -2.43 0.20
N LYS A 174 2.03 -2.84 1.35
CA LYS A 174 2.55 -2.39 2.64
C LYS A 174 2.27 -3.44 3.71
N ILE A 175 3.17 -3.56 4.67
CA ILE A 175 2.85 -4.19 5.94
C ILE A 175 2.62 -3.06 6.92
N ASN A 176 1.46 -3.04 7.57
CA ASN A 176 1.20 -2.15 8.69
C ASN A 176 1.46 -2.94 9.98
N TYR A 177 2.34 -2.38 10.82
CA TYR A 177 2.65 -2.89 12.14
C TYR A 177 1.93 -2.01 13.16
N LYS A 178 0.92 -2.57 13.83
CA LYS A 178 0.34 -1.96 15.02
C LYS A 178 0.92 -2.64 16.23
N LEU A 179 2.10 -2.20 16.66
CA LEU A 179 2.70 -2.73 17.88
C LEU A 179 1.88 -2.31 19.10
N SER A 180 2.11 -2.97 20.23
CA SER A 180 1.50 -2.57 21.50
C SER A 180 1.71 -1.07 21.77
N GLY A 181 0.63 -0.32 21.96
CA GLY A 181 0.66 1.14 22.16
C GLY A 181 0.82 1.99 20.89
N SER A 182 0.90 1.40 19.70
CA SER A 182 0.92 2.14 18.42
C SER A 182 -0.38 2.88 18.13
N GLY A 183 -0.28 3.92 17.30
CA GLY A 183 -1.37 4.81 16.93
C GLY A 183 -2.42 4.21 16.00
N GLY A 184 -3.51 4.95 15.85
CA GLY A 184 -4.58 4.67 14.91
C GLY A 184 -4.43 5.43 13.59
N PHE A 185 -5.28 5.10 12.63
CA PHE A 185 -5.41 5.84 11.37
C PHE A 185 -6.70 6.65 11.40
N LYS A 186 -6.60 7.95 11.12
CA LYS A 186 -7.76 8.85 11.04
C LYS A 186 -8.75 8.37 9.97
N PRO A 187 -10.04 8.74 10.07
CA PRO A 187 -11.03 8.47 9.03
C PRO A 187 -10.62 9.05 7.67
N HIS A 188 -10.53 8.17 6.67
CA HIS A 188 -10.12 8.53 5.31
C HIS A 188 -10.77 7.62 4.26
N VAL A 189 -10.55 7.99 3.00
CA VAL A 189 -10.75 7.16 1.81
C VAL A 189 -9.41 7.10 1.10
N ASP A 190 -9.08 5.97 0.51
CA ASP A 190 -7.75 5.75 -0.07
C ASP A 190 -7.48 6.63 -1.30
N ARG A 191 -8.53 6.95 -2.08
CA ARG A 191 -8.40 7.72 -3.33
C ARG A 191 -7.71 9.09 -3.14
N THR A 192 -7.78 9.70 -1.96
CA THR A 192 -7.15 11.01 -1.70
C THR A 192 -5.62 10.90 -1.60
N GLY A 193 -5.11 9.73 -1.23
CA GLY A 193 -3.69 9.47 -0.98
C GLY A 193 -2.85 9.08 -2.19
N TYR A 194 -3.45 8.95 -3.36
CA TYR A 194 -2.76 8.45 -4.55
C TYR A 194 -2.22 9.58 -5.45
N GLY A 195 -2.42 10.85 -5.09
CA GLY A 195 -1.92 12.00 -5.83
C GLY A 195 -2.42 11.99 -7.28
N ILE A 196 -1.49 11.92 -8.25
CA ILE A 196 -1.82 11.85 -9.68
C ILE A 196 -2.59 10.58 -10.05
N PHE A 197 -2.42 9.50 -9.29
CA PHE A 197 -3.07 8.21 -9.54
C PHE A 197 -4.49 8.14 -8.99
N LYS A 198 -5.02 9.17 -8.31
CA LYS A 198 -6.33 9.14 -7.65
C LYS A 198 -7.54 8.80 -8.53
N ARG A 199 -7.41 8.92 -9.85
CA ARG A 199 -8.49 8.64 -10.81
C ARG A 199 -8.57 7.16 -11.20
N LEU A 200 -7.58 6.36 -10.84
CA LEU A 200 -7.53 4.95 -11.21
C LEU A 200 -8.54 4.11 -10.43
N GLN A 201 -8.97 3.01 -11.03
CA GLN A 201 -9.82 2.01 -10.39
C GLN A 201 -9.00 1.14 -9.45
N HIS A 202 -9.02 1.49 -8.17
CA HIS A 202 -8.26 0.75 -7.17
C HIS A 202 -9.11 -0.17 -6.31
N LEU A 203 -8.56 -1.36 -6.08
CA LEU A 203 -9.04 -2.30 -5.09
C LEU A 203 -7.92 -2.59 -4.09
N ALA A 204 -8.21 -2.54 -2.81
CA ALA A 204 -7.30 -2.90 -1.73
C ALA A 204 -7.67 -4.26 -1.15
N VAL A 205 -6.65 -5.05 -0.84
CA VAL A 205 -6.74 -6.31 -0.09
C VAL A 205 -5.93 -6.12 1.18
N LEU A 206 -6.52 -6.41 2.33
CA LEU A 206 -5.87 -6.57 3.62
C LEU A 206 -5.86 -8.07 3.94
N ILE A 207 -4.70 -8.64 4.22
CA ILE A 207 -4.55 -10.03 4.71
C ILE A 207 -4.06 -9.94 6.17
N ALA A 208 -4.84 -10.49 7.09
CA ALA A 208 -4.52 -10.47 8.51
C ALA A 208 -3.41 -11.49 8.81
N ALA A 209 -2.22 -11.05 9.25
CA ALA A 209 -1.20 -11.97 9.74
C ALA A 209 -1.44 -12.35 11.22
N ASP A 210 -2.03 -11.41 11.96
CA ASP A 210 -2.49 -11.60 13.33
C ASP A 210 -3.99 -11.31 13.43
N ASP A 211 -4.64 -11.85 14.47
CA ASP A 211 -6.03 -11.53 14.79
C ASP A 211 -6.20 -10.00 14.95
N ALA A 212 -7.17 -9.44 14.23
CA ALA A 212 -7.60 -8.06 14.34
C ALA A 212 -8.88 -7.97 15.17
N THR A 213 -8.85 -7.18 16.24
CA THR A 213 -9.95 -6.97 17.18
C THR A 213 -10.16 -5.49 17.40
N SER A 214 -11.31 -5.09 17.93
CA SER A 214 -11.55 -3.71 18.32
C SER A 214 -10.51 -3.19 19.33
N LEU A 215 -10.00 -4.07 20.21
CA LEU A 215 -9.00 -3.72 21.23
C LEU A 215 -7.61 -3.40 20.64
N ASN A 216 -7.18 -4.14 19.62
CA ASN A 216 -5.87 -3.94 18.98
C ASN A 216 -5.95 -3.10 17.68
N GLY A 217 -7.06 -2.38 17.50
CA GLY A 217 -7.23 -1.42 16.42
C GLY A 217 -7.48 -2.08 15.07
N CYS A 218 -8.46 -2.99 14.98
CA CYS A 218 -9.00 -3.45 13.70
C CYS A 218 -9.50 -2.29 12.82
N LEU A 219 -9.74 -2.57 11.55
CA LEU A 219 -10.31 -1.57 10.65
C LEU A 219 -11.77 -1.33 11.03
N GLU A 220 -12.21 -0.09 10.97
CA GLU A 220 -13.62 0.26 11.05
C GLU A 220 -14.04 0.87 9.72
N VAL A 221 -15.25 0.55 9.27
CA VAL A 221 -15.79 1.01 7.98
C VAL A 221 -17.19 1.59 8.14
N VAL A 222 -17.61 2.41 7.19
CA VAL A 222 -19.02 2.81 7.07
C VAL A 222 -19.64 2.02 5.91
N ASN A 223 -20.62 1.17 6.22
CA ASN A 223 -21.31 0.33 5.25
C ASN A 223 -21.90 1.17 4.11
N GLY A 224 -21.62 0.79 2.87
CA GLY A 224 -22.17 1.47 1.70
C GLY A 224 -21.55 2.84 1.40
N SER A 225 -20.55 3.29 2.17
CA SER A 225 -19.95 4.62 1.99
C SER A 225 -19.23 4.80 0.65
N HIS A 226 -18.87 3.72 -0.05
CA HIS A 226 -18.35 3.76 -1.42
C HIS A 226 -19.36 4.34 -2.42
N LYS A 227 -20.66 4.31 -2.10
CA LYS A 227 -21.76 4.88 -2.89
C LYS A 227 -22.16 6.29 -2.44
N MET A 228 -21.52 6.83 -1.39
CA MET A 228 -21.85 8.12 -0.80
C MET A 228 -20.87 9.21 -1.25
N ALA A 229 -21.33 10.46 -1.23
CA ALA A 229 -20.44 11.61 -1.32
C ALA A 229 -19.74 11.82 0.03
N VAL A 230 -18.57 11.20 0.22
CA VAL A 230 -17.75 11.36 1.43
C VAL A 230 -16.92 12.65 1.33
N PRO A 231 -17.22 13.70 2.12
CA PRO A 231 -16.52 14.98 2.09
C PRO A 231 -15.12 14.88 2.69
N ILE A 232 -14.14 15.46 1.99
CA ILE A 232 -12.73 15.44 2.35
C ILE A 232 -12.30 16.84 2.81
N GLY A 233 -11.69 16.93 3.98
CA GLY A 233 -11.13 18.16 4.54
C GLY A 233 -9.76 18.52 3.97
N SER A 234 -9.22 19.65 4.43
CA SER A 234 -7.91 20.16 3.97
C SER A 234 -6.72 19.27 4.37
N ASP A 235 -6.88 18.37 5.35
CA ASP A 235 -5.87 17.40 5.75
C ASP A 235 -5.97 16.05 5.03
N ASN A 236 -6.71 16.00 3.91
CA ASN A 236 -7.01 14.81 3.10
C ASN A 236 -7.79 13.70 3.83
N CYS A 237 -8.28 13.97 5.04
CA CYS A 237 -9.12 13.06 5.82
C CYS A 237 -10.61 13.43 5.69
N ILE A 238 -11.50 12.57 6.18
CA ILE A 238 -12.95 12.84 6.17
C ILE A 238 -13.26 13.95 7.18
N VAL A 239 -14.20 14.85 6.83
CA VAL A 239 -14.56 15.97 7.73
C VAL A 239 -15.27 15.48 9.01
N PRO A 240 -15.07 16.13 10.17
CA PRO A 240 -15.64 15.71 11.46
C PRO A 240 -17.16 15.50 11.42
N GLN A 241 -17.90 16.41 10.78
CA GLN A 241 -19.35 16.38 10.73
C GLN A 241 -19.87 15.09 10.08
N TRP A 242 -19.19 14.59 9.03
CA TRP A 242 -19.57 13.34 8.38
C TRP A 242 -19.18 12.14 9.26
N ILE A 243 -18.03 12.19 9.95
CA ILE A 243 -17.58 11.12 10.85
C ILE A 243 -18.59 10.92 11.99
N GLU A 244 -19.08 12.00 12.58
CA GLU A 244 -20.03 12.00 13.70
C GLU A 244 -21.44 11.59 13.29
N SER A 245 -21.81 11.77 12.01
CA SER A 245 -23.15 11.47 11.51
C SER A 245 -23.32 10.05 10.96
N HIS A 246 -22.28 9.20 11.01
CA HIS A 246 -22.31 7.85 10.45
C HIS A 246 -21.90 6.79 11.47
N GLU A 247 -22.53 5.62 11.36
CA GLU A 247 -22.16 4.44 12.13
C GLU A 247 -20.88 3.81 11.55
N TRP A 248 -19.92 3.55 12.44
CA TRP A 248 -18.66 2.88 12.10
C TRP A 248 -18.70 1.45 12.64
N VAL A 249 -18.54 0.49 11.72
CA VAL A 249 -18.60 -0.94 12.03
C VAL A 249 -17.18 -1.49 12.12
N SER A 250 -16.85 -2.11 13.26
CA SER A 250 -15.59 -2.85 13.43
C SER A 250 -15.54 -4.06 12.51
N VAL A 251 -14.44 -4.19 11.77
CA VAL A 251 -14.12 -5.35 10.94
C VAL A 251 -13.09 -6.20 11.68
N GLU A 252 -13.57 -7.01 12.61
CA GLU A 252 -12.74 -7.99 13.31
C GLU A 252 -12.41 -9.16 12.40
N MET A 253 -11.15 -9.61 12.46
CA MET A 253 -10.63 -10.63 11.57
C MET A 253 -9.77 -11.63 12.33
N LYS A 254 -9.82 -12.90 11.93
CA LYS A 254 -8.83 -13.90 12.32
C LYS A 254 -7.61 -13.83 11.40
N ALA A 255 -6.46 -14.26 11.91
CA ALA A 255 -5.30 -14.47 11.06
C ALA A 255 -5.66 -15.37 9.85
N GLY A 256 -5.18 -15.00 8.66
CA GLY A 256 -5.51 -15.63 7.39
C GLY A 256 -6.74 -15.06 6.68
N GLU A 257 -7.63 -14.38 7.39
CA GLU A 257 -8.78 -13.76 6.73
C GLU A 257 -8.35 -12.57 5.87
N MET A 258 -9.07 -12.35 4.77
CA MET A 258 -8.83 -11.25 3.85
C MET A 258 -10.01 -10.29 3.86
N LEU A 259 -9.72 -8.99 3.87
CA LEU A 259 -10.69 -7.91 3.70
C LEU A 259 -10.38 -7.18 2.40
N ILE A 260 -11.37 -7.11 1.51
CA ILE A 260 -11.23 -6.49 0.19
C ILE A 260 -12.15 -5.29 0.12
N PHE A 261 -11.67 -4.14 -0.32
CA PHE A 261 -12.46 -2.90 -0.38
C PHE A 261 -11.95 -1.94 -1.45
N GLY A 262 -12.86 -1.16 -2.02
CA GLY A 262 -12.52 -0.13 -3.01
C GLY A 262 -11.96 1.14 -2.39
N SER A 263 -11.20 1.90 -3.18
CA SER A 263 -10.54 3.15 -2.71
C SER A 263 -11.47 4.28 -2.23
N SER A 264 -12.77 4.15 -2.45
CA SER A 264 -13.78 5.11 -1.99
C SER A 264 -14.47 4.73 -0.68
N LEU A 265 -14.22 3.53 -0.14
CA LEU A 265 -14.80 3.13 1.14
C LEU A 265 -14.22 3.97 2.28
N ALA A 266 -15.08 4.61 3.06
CA ALA A 266 -14.69 5.32 4.26
C ALA A 266 -14.23 4.31 5.31
N HIS A 267 -12.98 4.45 5.75
CA HIS A 267 -12.38 3.56 6.72
C HIS A 267 -11.47 4.31 7.70
N ARG A 268 -11.30 3.74 8.89
CA ARG A 268 -10.42 4.23 9.95
C ARG A 268 -9.89 3.06 10.75
N SER A 269 -9.02 3.33 11.72
CA SER A 269 -8.77 2.33 12.75
C SER A 269 -8.27 2.97 14.05
N GLY A 270 -8.70 2.44 15.19
CA GLY A 270 -8.23 2.88 16.49
C GLY A 270 -6.76 2.53 16.78
N PRO A 271 -6.18 3.08 17.87
CA PRO A 271 -4.85 2.68 18.35
C PRO A 271 -4.86 1.24 18.86
N ASN A 272 -3.70 0.62 18.96
CA ASN A 272 -3.56 -0.67 19.63
C ASN A 272 -3.44 -0.48 21.14
N LYS A 273 -4.51 -0.81 21.87
CA LYS A 273 -4.57 -0.73 23.34
C LYS A 273 -4.33 -2.09 24.02
N SER A 274 -4.05 -3.12 23.23
CA SER A 274 -3.75 -4.46 23.75
C SER A 274 -2.27 -4.59 24.11
N THR A 275 -1.91 -5.70 24.74
CA THR A 275 -0.51 -6.07 25.03
C THR A 275 0.17 -6.84 23.90
N LYS A 276 -0.53 -7.06 22.77
CA LYS A 276 -0.04 -7.86 21.65
C LYS A 276 0.09 -6.99 20.41
N ASP A 277 1.13 -7.27 19.61
CA ASP A 277 1.29 -6.64 18.31
C ASP A 277 0.25 -7.18 17.32
N ARG A 278 -0.05 -6.39 16.29
CA ARG A 278 -0.90 -6.78 15.19
C ARG A 278 -0.30 -6.38 13.87
N LYS A 279 -0.03 -7.36 13.01
CA LYS A 279 0.53 -7.15 11.67
C LYS A 279 -0.52 -7.49 10.62
N ALA A 280 -0.59 -6.66 9.59
CA ALA A 280 -1.49 -6.88 8.47
C ALA A 280 -0.80 -6.45 7.18
N VAL A 281 -0.88 -7.31 6.16
CA VAL A 281 -0.38 -7.05 4.82
C VAL A 281 -1.49 -6.38 4.03
N TYR A 282 -1.16 -5.33 3.29
CA TYR A 282 -2.06 -4.67 2.38
C TYR A 282 -1.47 -4.67 0.98
N ALA A 283 -2.29 -4.90 -0.03
CA ALA A 283 -1.95 -4.73 -1.42
C ALA A 283 -3.06 -3.93 -2.10
N THR A 284 -2.69 -2.90 -2.85
CA THR A 284 -3.59 -2.14 -3.70
C THR A 284 -3.30 -2.52 -5.13
N TYR A 285 -4.35 -2.61 -5.94
CA TYR A 285 -4.29 -3.02 -7.32
C TYR A 285 -5.00 -2.02 -8.21
N ASN A 286 -4.50 -1.83 -9.42
CA ASN A 286 -5.12 -1.02 -10.46
C ASN A 286 -5.53 -1.91 -11.65
N SER A 287 -6.38 -1.41 -12.53
CA SER A 287 -6.79 -2.14 -13.74
C SER A 287 -5.60 -2.30 -14.67
N GLU A 288 -5.47 -3.46 -15.31
CA GLU A 288 -4.43 -3.70 -16.34
C GLU A 288 -4.49 -2.67 -17.48
N SER A 289 -5.69 -2.19 -17.81
CA SER A 289 -5.91 -1.12 -18.81
C SER A 289 -5.28 0.23 -18.43
N GLU A 290 -4.89 0.41 -17.16
CA GLU A 290 -4.20 1.60 -16.64
C GLU A 290 -2.67 1.43 -16.65
N GLY A 291 -2.17 0.27 -17.06
CA GLY A 291 -0.75 -0.07 -17.13
C GLY A 291 -0.18 -0.65 -15.82
N ASP A 292 1.03 -1.20 -15.89
CA ASP A 292 1.79 -1.58 -14.71
C ASP A 292 2.49 -0.34 -14.13
N LEU A 293 2.02 0.08 -12.96
CA LEU A 293 2.41 1.35 -12.33
C LEU A 293 3.19 1.16 -11.02
N HIS A 294 3.52 -0.09 -10.66
CA HIS A 294 4.14 -0.43 -9.38
C HIS A 294 5.47 0.30 -9.16
N ASP A 295 6.39 0.13 -10.10
CA ASP A 295 7.76 0.65 -9.96
C ASP A 295 7.76 2.18 -10.07
N ALA A 296 6.98 2.73 -11.01
CA ALA A 296 6.81 4.18 -11.15
C ALA A 296 6.22 4.83 -9.88
N TYR A 297 5.28 4.16 -9.21
CA TYR A 297 4.74 4.61 -7.93
C TYR A 297 5.84 4.68 -6.87
N TYR A 298 6.67 3.63 -6.74
CA TYR A 298 7.72 3.59 -5.71
C TYR A 298 8.92 4.47 -5.98
N GLU A 299 9.33 4.64 -7.23
CA GLU A 299 10.34 5.63 -7.61
C GLU A 299 9.92 7.04 -7.19
N ARG A 300 8.66 7.40 -7.46
CA ARG A 300 8.11 8.69 -7.04
C ARG A 300 7.99 8.78 -5.51
N ARG A 301 7.53 7.70 -4.87
CA ARG A 301 7.39 7.63 -3.41
C ARG A 301 8.73 7.82 -2.70
N ALA A 302 9.79 7.15 -3.15
CA ALA A 302 11.13 7.25 -2.59
C ALA A 302 11.73 8.64 -2.75
N LYS A 303 11.40 9.38 -3.82
CA LYS A 303 11.84 10.77 -4.03
C LYS A 303 11.10 11.75 -3.13
N LEU A 304 9.76 11.65 -3.08
CA LEU A 304 8.91 12.65 -2.42
C LEU A 304 8.78 12.45 -0.91
N TRP A 305 8.81 11.21 -0.43
CA TRP A 305 8.72 10.90 1.00
C TRP A 305 9.53 9.63 1.30
N PRO A 306 10.87 9.71 1.29
CA PRO A 306 11.72 8.55 1.56
C PRO A 306 11.52 8.01 2.99
N ALA A 307 11.99 6.78 3.19
CA ALA A 307 12.16 6.18 4.51
C ALA A 307 12.91 7.14 5.43
N THR A 308 12.56 7.12 6.73
CA THR A 308 13.07 8.10 7.70
C THR A 308 14.60 8.18 7.71
N HIS A 309 15.29 7.03 7.67
CA HIS A 309 16.76 6.95 7.69
C HIS A 309 17.43 7.41 6.39
N LYS A 310 16.66 7.62 5.31
CA LYS A 310 17.15 8.12 4.02
C LYS A 310 16.84 9.60 3.78
N ARG A 311 16.15 10.26 4.70
CA ARG A 311 15.83 11.69 4.57
C ARG A 311 17.10 12.52 4.75
N ILE A 312 17.26 13.52 3.89
CA ILE A 312 18.40 14.43 3.92
C ILE A 312 18.05 15.62 4.80
N GLU A 313 18.96 15.98 5.71
CA GLU A 313 18.80 17.15 6.56
C GLU A 313 18.65 18.44 5.72
N GLY A 314 17.68 19.28 6.08
CA GLY A 314 17.38 20.53 5.38
C GLY A 314 16.49 20.40 4.13
N VAL A 315 16.14 19.19 3.68
CA VAL A 315 15.17 18.99 2.60
C VAL A 315 13.74 18.95 3.15
N ASP A 316 12.84 19.74 2.57
CA ASP A 316 11.42 19.73 2.95
C ASP A 316 10.65 18.59 2.27
N TYR A 317 10.14 17.67 3.08
CA TYR A 317 9.30 16.54 2.66
C TYR A 317 7.81 16.72 2.98
N SER A 318 7.38 17.92 3.38
CA SER A 318 6.01 18.21 3.84
C SER A 318 4.94 17.85 2.79
N SER A 319 5.17 18.17 1.52
CA SER A 319 4.28 17.83 0.40
C SER A 319 4.18 16.31 0.21
N GLY A 320 5.30 15.59 0.34
CA GLY A 320 5.32 14.13 0.35
C GLY A 320 4.48 13.58 1.51
N ALA A 321 4.71 14.07 2.73
CA ALA A 321 3.98 13.68 3.92
C ALA A 321 2.46 13.91 3.79
N GLN A 322 2.05 15.01 3.17
CA GLN A 322 0.63 15.32 2.94
C GLN A 322 -0.05 14.32 2.00
N ASN A 323 0.68 13.77 1.03
CA ASN A 323 0.16 12.78 0.09
C ASN A 323 0.23 11.36 0.64
N TYR A 324 1.27 11.04 1.41
CA TYR A 324 1.66 9.67 1.70
C TYR A 324 1.53 9.27 3.18
N ALA A 325 1.43 10.25 4.07
CA ALA A 325 1.36 10.07 5.52
C ALA A 325 0.09 10.68 6.14
N TYR A 326 -0.84 11.18 5.33
CA TYR A 326 -2.11 11.74 5.80
C TYR A 326 -2.88 10.71 6.62
N GLY A 327 -3.50 11.18 7.71
CA GLY A 327 -4.25 10.31 8.62
C GLY A 327 -3.44 9.19 9.29
N THR A 328 -2.12 9.14 9.12
CA THR A 328 -1.28 8.08 9.69
C THR A 328 -0.54 8.56 10.93
N PRO A 329 -0.14 7.65 11.85
CA PRO A 329 0.66 8.03 13.00
C PRO A 329 2.14 8.29 12.64
N MET A 330 2.59 7.98 11.42
CA MET A 330 3.97 8.21 10.97
C MET A 330 4.41 9.68 11.05
N ARG A 331 3.45 10.62 11.07
CA ARG A 331 3.72 12.06 11.22
C ARG A 331 4.17 12.47 12.62
N THR A 332 4.07 11.60 13.63
CA THR A 332 4.59 11.90 14.97
C THR A 332 6.10 12.07 14.98
N ILE A 333 6.81 11.41 14.06
CA ILE A 333 8.26 11.51 13.87
C ILE A 333 8.67 12.85 13.23
N GLU A 334 7.79 13.46 12.43
CA GLU A 334 8.09 14.74 11.78
C GLU A 334 8.13 15.90 12.78
N LYS A 335 7.37 15.79 13.87
CA LYS A 335 7.30 16.82 14.92
C LYS A 335 8.57 16.93 15.77
N THR A 336 9.46 15.93 15.74
CA THR A 336 10.68 15.94 16.56
C THR A 336 11.87 16.65 15.89
N HIS A 337 11.78 17.02 14.61
CA HIS A 337 12.86 17.71 13.88
C HIS A 337 12.72 19.24 13.88
N GLY A 338 11.72 19.78 14.58
CA GLY A 338 11.45 21.22 14.68
C GLY A 338 11.87 21.85 16.01
N GLY A 339 13.00 21.43 16.60
CA GLY A 339 13.44 21.94 17.90
C GLY A 339 14.94 21.85 18.12
N ASN A 340 15.66 22.89 17.71
CA ASN A 340 16.56 23.69 18.57
C ASN A 340 17.00 24.96 17.84
#